data_AF-A0A2N5EPR4-F1
#
_entry.id   AF-A0A2N5EPR4-F1
#
_cell.length_a   1.000
_cell.length_b   1.000
_cell.length_c   1.000
_cell.angle_alpha   90.00
_cell.angle_beta   90.00
_cell.angle_gamma   90.00
#
_symmetry.space_group_name_H-M   'P 1'
#
loop_
_entity.id
_entity.type
_entity.pdbx_description
1 polymer ?
#
loop_
_entity_poly.entity_id
_entity_poly.type
_entity_poly.pdbx_seq_one_letter_code
_entity_poly.pdbx_strand_id
1 'polypeptide(L)'
;MAHDIHITVVCALSKWIENHLGRVIHLEELADYSGYSLWHMQKLFKESTGISLGKYIRERRLAGAVYQLSASDTPIFDIAMDFGFGSQSHFTYMFRKRFNITPHEFRQNPDITLDIAPPLHLIHQKTA
;
A
#
# COMPACT_ATOMS: atom_id res chain seq x y z
N MET A 1 -11.20 23.39 9.74
CA MET A 1 -10.23 24.07 8.86
C MET A 1 -8.88 23.36 8.77
N ALA A 2 -8.02 23.33 9.81
CA ALA A 2 -6.74 22.61 9.71
C ALA A 2 -6.90 21.09 9.54
N HIS A 3 -7.82 20.49 10.30
CA HIS A 3 -8.15 19.05 10.21
C HIS A 3 -8.64 18.63 8.81
N ASP A 4 -9.44 19.48 8.15
CA ASP A 4 -9.99 19.20 6.81
C ASP A 4 -8.92 19.23 5.71
N ILE A 5 -7.93 20.13 5.84
CA ILE A 5 -6.79 20.21 4.92
C ILE A 5 -5.92 18.95 5.03
N HIS A 6 -5.65 18.50 6.26
CA HIS A 6 -4.87 17.28 6.49
C HIS A 6 -5.52 16.04 5.89
N ILE A 7 -6.84 15.88 6.06
CA ILE A 7 -7.60 14.77 5.46
C ILE A 7 -7.54 14.82 3.93
N THR A 8 -7.67 16.00 3.34
CA THR A 8 -7.61 16.18 1.87
C THR A 8 -6.26 15.72 1.32
N VAL A 9 -5.16 16.13 1.95
CA VAL A 9 -3.80 15.72 1.55
C VAL A 9 -3.61 14.22 1.69
N VAL A 10 -4.04 13.62 2.81
CA VAL A 10 -3.97 12.15 3.02
C VAL A 10 -4.74 11.40 1.94
N CYS A 11 -5.94 11.87 1.57
CA CYS A 11 -6.73 11.25 0.52
C CYS A 11 -6.04 11.37 -0.86
N ALA A 12 -5.47 12.53 -1.17
CA ALA A 12 -4.73 12.74 -2.40
C ALA A 12 -3.50 11.83 -2.50
N LEU A 13 -2.72 11.72 -1.42
CA LEU A 13 -1.57 10.82 -1.34
C LEU A 13 -1.99 9.36 -1.46
N SER A 14 -3.05 8.95 -0.75
CA SER A 14 -3.59 7.60 -0.84
C SER A 14 -4.02 7.24 -2.25
N LYS A 15 -4.73 8.14 -2.96
CA LYS A 15 -5.14 7.94 -4.34
C LYS A 15 -3.95 7.86 -5.29
N TRP A 16 -2.97 8.73 -5.12
CA TRP A 16 -1.75 8.71 -5.91
C TRP A 16 -1.00 7.38 -5.73
N ILE A 17 -0.89 6.90 -4.50
CA ILE A 17 -0.23 5.61 -4.20
C ILE A 17 -0.92 4.48 -4.94
N GLU A 18 -2.25 4.35 -4.85
CA GLU A 18 -2.99 3.27 -5.53
C GLU A 18 -2.71 3.25 -7.04
N ASN A 19 -2.65 4.42 -7.68
CA ASN A 19 -2.39 4.53 -9.12
C ASN A 19 -0.96 4.16 -9.53
N HIS A 20 -0.04 4.00 -8.57
CA HIS A 20 1.37 3.73 -8.84
C HIS A 20 1.90 2.47 -8.13
N LEU A 21 1.01 1.62 -7.58
CA LEU A 21 1.41 0.40 -6.87
C LEU A 21 2.13 -0.63 -7.75
N GLY A 22 1.87 -0.64 -9.07
CA GLY A 22 2.50 -1.55 -10.03
C GLY A 22 3.92 -1.15 -10.45
N ARG A 23 4.61 -0.35 -9.64
CA ARG A 23 6.02 -0.01 -9.82
C ARG A 23 6.69 0.33 -8.49
N VAL A 24 8.01 0.52 -8.56
CA VAL A 24 8.76 1.15 -7.47
C VAL A 24 8.27 2.60 -7.32
N ILE A 25 7.92 2.94 -6.09
CA ILE A 25 7.50 4.28 -5.66
C ILE A 25 8.66 4.89 -4.88
N HIS A 26 9.19 6.01 -5.36
CA HIS A 26 10.12 6.85 -4.62
C HIS A 26 9.34 7.87 -3.79
N LEU A 27 9.78 8.11 -2.55
CA LEU A 27 9.03 8.99 -1.64
C LEU A 27 9.15 10.47 -2.04
N GLU A 28 10.22 10.80 -2.75
CA GLU A 28 10.49 12.09 -3.36
C GLU A 28 9.40 12.45 -4.39
N GLU A 29 8.94 11.48 -5.18
CA GLU A 29 7.84 11.70 -6.15
C GLU A 29 6.53 12.09 -5.46
N LEU A 30 6.24 11.50 -4.29
CA LEU A 30 5.06 11.89 -3.50
C LEU A 30 5.22 13.28 -2.90
N ALA A 31 6.43 13.61 -2.45
CA ALA A 31 6.72 14.92 -1.88
C ALA A 31 6.49 16.02 -2.93
N ASP A 32 7.09 15.84 -4.12
CA ASP A 32 6.92 16.73 -5.27
C ASP A 32 5.46 16.85 -5.70
N TYR A 33 4.72 15.73 -5.75
CA TYR A 33 3.29 15.73 -6.04
C TYR A 33 2.46 16.51 -5.01
N SER A 34 2.82 16.40 -3.72
CA SER A 34 2.08 17.01 -2.62
C SER A 34 2.37 18.50 -2.42
N GLY A 35 3.48 19.01 -2.97
CA GLY A 35 3.99 20.37 -2.72
C GLY A 35 4.62 20.56 -1.34
N TYR A 36 4.77 19.49 -0.54
CA TYR A 36 5.42 19.52 0.76
C TYR A 36 6.81 18.90 0.71
N SER A 37 7.69 19.35 1.60
CA SER A 37 8.94 18.63 1.84
C SER A 37 8.64 17.20 2.31
N LEU A 38 9.53 16.25 1.97
CA LEU A 38 9.40 14.84 2.33
C LEU A 38 9.15 14.65 3.83
N TRP A 39 9.89 15.37 4.69
CA TRP A 39 9.71 15.32 6.13
C TRP A 39 8.32 15.79 6.57
N HIS A 40 7.86 16.92 6.03
CA HIS A 40 6.56 17.48 6.40
C HIS A 40 5.41 16.57 5.95
N MET A 41 5.49 16.04 4.72
CA MET A 41 4.52 15.07 4.20
C MET A 41 4.44 13.82 5.08
N GLN A 42 5.58 13.23 5.45
CA GLN A 42 5.60 12.04 6.30
C GLN A 42 5.03 12.30 7.69
N LYS A 43 5.38 13.46 8.28
CA LYS A 43 4.87 13.89 9.59
C LYS A 43 3.35 14.09 9.54
N LEU A 44 2.87 14.87 8.58
CA LEU A 44 1.44 15.14 8.35
C LEU A 44 0.65 13.85 8.18
N PHE A 45 1.14 12.93 7.33
CA PHE A 45 0.48 11.65 7.09
C PHE A 45 0.37 10.83 8.38
N LYS A 46 1.44 10.76 9.17
CA LYS A 46 1.45 10.00 10.43
C LYS A 46 0.55 10.62 11.49
N GLU A 47 0.56 11.94 11.64
CA GLU A 47 -0.31 12.66 12.58
C GLU A 47 -1.79 12.49 12.23
N SER A 48 -2.11 12.40 10.94
CA SER A 48 -3.49 12.26 10.47
C SER A 48 -4.01 10.83 10.49
N THR A 49 -3.16 9.84 10.22
CA THR A 49 -3.58 8.42 10.04
C THR A 49 -3.16 7.51 11.19
N GLY A 50 -2.27 7.96 12.07
CA GLY A 50 -1.64 7.15 13.11
C GLY A 50 -0.58 6.16 12.60
N ILE A 51 -0.36 6.05 11.29
CA ILE A 51 0.61 5.13 10.68
C ILE A 51 1.62 5.87 9.81
N SER A 52 2.86 5.36 9.72
CA SER A 52 3.84 5.98 8.83
C SER A 52 3.48 5.75 7.36
N LEU A 53 3.80 6.72 6.52
CA LEU A 53 3.59 6.63 5.07
C LEU A 53 4.23 5.37 4.46
N GLY A 54 5.46 5.05 4.86
CA GLY A 54 6.15 3.83 4.39
C GLY A 54 5.47 2.53 4.85
N LYS A 55 4.85 2.50 6.04
CA LYS A 55 4.03 1.36 6.47
C LYS A 55 2.79 1.26 5.59
N TYR A 56 2.09 2.38 5.38
CA TYR A 56 0.90 2.43 4.52
C TYR A 56 1.19 1.93 3.09
N ILE A 57 2.22 2.45 2.43
CA ILE A 57 2.62 2.03 1.07
C ILE A 57 2.85 0.51 1.03
N ARG A 58 3.51 -0.05 2.04
CA ARG A 58 3.77 -1.48 2.12
C ARG A 58 2.49 -2.30 2.27
N GLU A 59 1.58 -1.88 3.13
CA GLU A 59 0.27 -2.53 3.29
C GLU A 59 -0.51 -2.51 1.97
N ARG A 60 -0.48 -1.39 1.23
CA ARG A 60 -1.12 -1.26 -0.08
C ARG A 60 -0.47 -2.14 -1.14
N ARG A 61 0.85 -2.24 -1.17
CA ARG A 61 1.58 -3.18 -2.06
C ARG A 61 1.21 -4.63 -1.77
N LEU A 62 1.15 -5.02 -0.50
CA LEU A 62 0.71 -6.37 -0.12
C LEU A 62 -0.74 -6.63 -0.53
N ALA A 63 -1.64 -5.66 -0.35
CA ALA A 63 -3.02 -5.76 -0.79
C ALA A 63 -3.15 -5.96 -2.32
N GLY A 64 -2.41 -5.18 -3.11
CA GLY A 64 -2.37 -5.35 -4.56
C GLY A 64 -1.80 -6.71 -4.97
N ALA A 65 -0.75 -7.18 -4.30
CA ALA A 65 -0.17 -8.50 -4.55
C ALA A 65 -1.16 -9.64 -4.24
N VAL A 66 -1.98 -9.52 -3.19
CA VAL A 66 -3.04 -10.50 -2.90
C VAL A 66 -4.02 -10.61 -4.07
N TYR A 67 -4.45 -9.48 -4.62
CA TYR A 67 -5.35 -9.48 -5.79
C TYR A 67 -4.70 -10.16 -7.00
N GLN A 68 -3.43 -9.87 -7.30
CA GLN A 68 -2.73 -10.53 -8.41
C GLN A 68 -2.49 -12.02 -8.19
N LEU A 69 -2.23 -12.44 -6.94
CA LEU A 69 -2.05 -13.84 -6.57
C LEU A 69 -3.32 -14.67 -6.76
N SER A 70 -4.50 -14.08 -6.53
CA SER A 70 -5.80 -14.75 -6.68
C SER A 70 -6.38 -14.66 -8.09
N ALA A 71 -6.04 -13.61 -8.83
CA ALA A 71 -6.59 -13.37 -10.17
C ALA A 71 -5.73 -13.92 -11.31
N SER A 72 -4.50 -14.38 -11.04
CA SER A 72 -3.56 -14.81 -12.10
C SER A 72 -2.55 -15.87 -11.67
N ASP A 73 -2.01 -16.57 -12.66
CA ASP A 73 -0.89 -17.51 -12.52
C ASP A 73 0.49 -16.85 -12.61
N THR A 74 0.54 -15.51 -12.60
CA THR A 74 1.79 -14.73 -12.69
C THR A 74 2.80 -15.22 -11.65
N PRO A 75 4.07 -15.50 -12.00
CA PRO A 75 5.05 -15.99 -11.04
C PRO A 75 5.16 -15.09 -9.80
N ILE A 76 5.32 -15.71 -8.63
CA ILE A 76 5.44 -14.98 -7.34
C ILE A 76 6.61 -14.00 -7.37
N PHE A 77 7.67 -14.36 -8.10
CA PHE A 77 8.80 -13.47 -8.36
C PHE A 77 8.38 -12.19 -9.07
N ASP A 78 7.66 -12.31 -10.20
CA ASP A 78 7.23 -11.16 -11.01
C ASP A 78 6.26 -10.28 -10.22
N ILE A 79 5.29 -10.87 -9.51
CA ILE A 79 4.39 -10.13 -8.61
C ILE A 79 5.20 -9.34 -7.55
N ALA A 80 6.24 -9.94 -6.97
CA ALA A 80 7.08 -9.23 -6.01
C ALA A 80 7.78 -8.02 -6.65
N MET A 81 8.28 -8.16 -7.88
CA MET A 81 8.96 -7.07 -8.59
C MET A 81 7.98 -5.96 -9.00
N ASP A 82 6.81 -6.33 -9.53
CA ASP A 82 5.77 -5.39 -9.96
C ASP A 82 5.27 -4.52 -8.81
N PHE A 83 5.13 -5.09 -7.60
CA PHE A 83 4.78 -4.33 -6.41
C PHE A 83 5.97 -3.68 -5.71
N GLY A 84 7.13 -3.61 -6.36
CA GLY A 84 8.30 -2.86 -5.92
C GLY A 84 9.01 -3.44 -4.69
N PHE A 85 8.97 -4.76 -4.50
CA PHE A 85 9.83 -5.44 -3.52
C PHE A 85 11.21 -5.70 -4.12
N GLY A 86 12.27 -5.58 -3.31
CA GLY A 86 13.64 -5.80 -3.78
C GLY A 86 14.03 -7.27 -4.00
N SER A 87 13.22 -8.22 -3.50
CA SER A 87 13.40 -9.66 -3.74
C SER A 87 12.14 -10.44 -3.39
N GLN A 88 11.96 -11.62 -4.00
CA GLN A 88 10.88 -12.56 -3.66
C GLN A 88 10.96 -13.03 -2.20
N SER A 89 12.16 -13.21 -1.65
CA SER A 89 12.35 -13.61 -0.24
C SER A 89 11.86 -12.53 0.71
N HIS A 90 12.17 -11.26 0.43
CA HIS A 90 11.67 -10.15 1.24
C HIS A 90 10.14 -10.01 1.11
N PHE A 91 9.59 -10.15 -0.10
CA PHE A 91 8.14 -10.18 -0.31
C PHE A 91 7.47 -11.30 0.50
N THR A 92 7.95 -12.54 0.38
CA THR A 92 7.42 -13.69 1.13
C THR A 92 7.49 -13.47 2.64
N TYR A 93 8.61 -12.92 3.15
CA TYR A 93 8.75 -12.58 4.57
C TYR A 93 7.70 -11.55 5.02
N MET A 94 7.52 -10.46 4.26
CA MET A 94 6.56 -9.41 4.61
C MET A 94 5.11 -9.87 4.47
N PHE A 95 4.81 -10.66 3.44
CA PHE A 95 3.49 -11.26 3.23
C PHE A 95 3.12 -12.18 4.40
N ARG A 96 4.03 -13.10 4.78
CA ARG A 96 3.82 -13.98 5.94
C ARG A 96 3.74 -13.21 7.25
N LYS A 97 4.54 -12.16 7.42
CA LYS A 97 4.46 -11.30 8.61
C LYS A 97 3.10 -10.59 8.74
N ARG A 98 2.45 -10.30 7.62
CA ARG A 98 1.17 -9.59 7.59
C ARG A 98 -0.06 -10.50 7.65
N PHE A 99 0.01 -11.66 6.98
CA PHE A 99 -1.13 -12.55 6.76
C PHE A 99 -0.99 -13.92 7.40
N ASN A 100 0.13 -14.19 8.09
CA ASN A 100 0.47 -15.46 8.74
C ASN A 100 0.55 -16.68 7.80
N ILE A 101 0.56 -16.47 6.49
CA ILE A 101 0.72 -17.50 5.46
C ILE A 101 1.66 -16.99 4.36
N THR A 102 2.25 -17.88 3.56
CA THR A 102 3.10 -17.50 2.42
C THR A 102 2.27 -17.17 1.16
N PRO A 103 2.82 -16.41 0.20
CA PRO A 103 2.16 -16.16 -1.09
C PRO A 103 1.81 -17.44 -1.84
N HIS A 104 2.66 -18.47 -1.73
CA HIS A 104 2.44 -19.77 -2.37
C HIS A 104 1.28 -20.52 -1.71
N GLU A 105 1.25 -20.61 -0.38
CA GLU A 105 0.14 -21.23 0.36
C GLU A 105 -1.19 -20.52 0.08
N PHE A 106 -1.19 -19.19 -0.02
CA PHE A 106 -2.36 -18.42 -0.39
C PHE A 106 -2.87 -18.79 -1.80
N ARG A 107 -1.98 -18.86 -2.80
CA ARG A 107 -2.34 -19.24 -4.17
C ARG A 107 -2.93 -20.65 -4.28
N GLN A 108 -2.42 -21.59 -3.50
CA GLN A 108 -2.88 -22.98 -3.54
C GLN A 108 -4.24 -23.18 -2.86
N ASN A 109 -4.72 -22.20 -2.09
CA ASN A 109 -5.95 -22.32 -1.30
C ASN A 109 -6.89 -21.14 -1.60
N PRO A 110 -7.71 -21.23 -2.65
CA PRO A 110 -8.59 -20.12 -3.08
C PRO A 110 -9.66 -19.74 -2.05
N ASP A 111 -9.96 -20.62 -1.09
CA ASP A 111 -10.94 -20.37 -0.03
C ASP A 111 -10.39 -19.46 1.09
N ILE A 112 -9.08 -19.20 1.12
CA ILE A 112 -8.49 -18.31 2.12
C ILE A 112 -8.93 -16.88 1.84
N THR A 113 -9.56 -16.26 2.83
CA THR A 113 -9.83 -14.82 2.82
C THR A 113 -8.81 -14.11 3.69
N LEU A 114 -8.16 -13.08 3.14
CA LEU A 114 -7.21 -12.24 3.87
C LEU A 114 -7.86 -10.91 4.29
N ASP A 115 -7.57 -10.48 5.51
CA ASP A 115 -8.01 -9.18 6.01
C ASP A 115 -7.19 -8.05 5.37
N ILE A 116 -7.78 -7.38 4.39
CA ILE A 116 -7.19 -6.28 3.63
C ILE A 116 -7.98 -5.01 3.91
N ALA A 117 -7.34 -4.08 4.60
CA ALA A 117 -7.90 -2.75 4.80
C ALA A 117 -8.03 -2.01 3.45
N PRO A 118 -9.14 -1.29 3.18
CA PRO A 118 -9.29 -0.50 1.97
C PRO A 118 -8.33 0.71 1.95
N PRO A 119 -8.06 1.30 0.77
CA PRO A 119 -7.30 2.55 0.67
C PRO A 119 -7.92 3.65 1.53
N LEU A 120 -7.08 4.46 2.18
CA LEU A 120 -7.55 5.54 3.06
C LEU A 120 -8.50 6.51 2.35
N HIS A 121 -8.26 6.81 1.07
CA HIS A 121 -9.14 7.72 0.33
C HIS A 121 -10.56 7.17 0.11
N LEU A 122 -10.78 5.84 0.16
CA LEU A 122 -12.13 5.26 0.06
C LEU A 122 -12.86 5.25 1.41
N ILE A 123 -12.13 5.27 2.52
CA ILE A 123 -12.71 5.32 3.86
C ILE A 123 -13.31 6.71 4.13
N HIS A 124 -12.60 7.77 3.73
CA HIS A 124 -13.02 9.16 3.97
C HIS A 124 -14.04 9.69 2.95
N GLN A 125 -14.33 8.95 1.86
CA GLN A 125 -15.35 9.32 0.87
C GLN A 125 -16.77 8.92 1.28
N LYS A 126 -16.96 8.09 2.32
CA LYS A 126 -18.28 7.62 2.77
C LYS A 126 -18.96 8.52 3.82
N THR A 127 -18.39 9.69 4.11
CA THR A 127 -18.92 10.61 5.13
C THR A 127 -19.55 11.88 4.54
N ALA A 128 -19.94 11.85 3.26
CA ALA A 128 -20.65 12.93 2.57
C ALA A 128 -22.03 12.46 2.09
#